data_AF-A0A7J9K177-F1
#
_entry.id   AF-A0A7J9K177-F1
#
_cell.length_a   1.000
_cell.length_b   1.000
_cell.length_c   1.000
_cell.angle_alpha   90.00
_cell.angle_beta   90.00
_cell.angle_gamma   90.00
#
_symmetry.space_group_name_H-M   'P 1'
#
loop_
_entity.id
_entity.type
_entity.pdbx_description
1 polymer ?
#
loop_
_entity_poly.entity_id
_entity_poly.type
_entity_poly.pdbx_seq_one_letter_code
_entity_poly.pdbx_strand_id
1 'polypeptide(L)'
;MSNGGAAPPPSPHGAAKSLRPKKANTKLKRSSHIGNLYRVCRGKIEECPMQGKSPSGTKTGAGTIIINGKQGISDSLAEMNKRSDYFQQIEEDVDKHAKSVTELKTAVNTFNTKDMTKLLKFHKHLESILENLTDETQVLTRFEGFPTKKLEALRTAVGLYLKLESMITVLQNWKIEPPLAELLNKVDRYFNKV
;
A
#
# COMPACT_ATOMS: atom_id res chain seq x y z
N MET A 1 -39.62 29.66 33.16
CA MET A 1 -40.61 29.51 32.08
C MET A 1 -41.27 30.88 31.96
N SER A 2 -41.27 31.65 30.88
CA SER A 2 -41.15 31.43 29.44
C SER A 2 -40.56 32.68 28.75
N ASN A 3 -40.05 32.46 27.53
CA ASN A 3 -39.43 33.40 26.60
C ASN A 3 -40.43 34.38 25.95
N GLY A 4 -39.98 35.58 25.60
CA GLY A 4 -40.67 36.51 24.69
C GLY A 4 -39.66 37.45 24.02
N GLY A 5 -39.25 37.12 22.79
CA GLY A 5 -38.17 37.79 22.05
C GLY A 5 -38.56 39.12 21.43
N ALA A 6 -37.69 40.13 21.60
CA ALA A 6 -37.73 41.40 20.89
C ALA A 6 -36.85 41.35 19.62
N ALA A 7 -37.29 42.06 18.59
CA ALA A 7 -36.72 42.09 17.24
C ALA A 7 -35.22 42.50 17.20
N PRO A 8 -34.43 42.01 16.22
CA PRO A 8 -33.03 42.34 16.09
C PRO A 8 -32.84 43.81 15.64
N PRO A 9 -31.83 44.52 16.17
CA PRO A 9 -31.53 45.89 15.77
C PRO A 9 -31.02 45.98 14.32
N PRO A 10 -31.28 47.10 13.62
CA PRO A 10 -30.93 47.29 12.22
C PRO A 10 -29.43 47.39 11.97
N SER A 11 -29.00 46.90 10.81
CA SER A 11 -27.61 46.83 10.35
C SER A 11 -27.00 48.22 10.12
N PRO A 12 -25.83 48.56 10.71
CA PRO A 12 -25.16 49.82 10.41
C PRO A 12 -24.54 49.80 9.01
N HIS A 13 -25.05 50.68 8.15
CA HIS A 13 -24.41 51.09 6.90
C HIS A 13 -23.07 51.80 7.19
N GLY A 14 -22.04 51.42 6.44
CA GLY A 14 -21.03 52.37 5.95
C GLY A 14 -19.88 52.78 6.89
N ALA A 15 -18.67 52.53 6.40
CA ALA A 15 -17.40 53.19 6.74
C ALA A 15 -16.67 52.80 8.04
N ALA A 16 -15.84 51.77 7.96
CA ALA A 16 -14.54 51.78 8.62
C ALA A 16 -13.50 51.06 7.77
N LYS A 17 -12.42 51.78 7.48
CA LYS A 17 -11.29 51.41 6.65
C LYS A 17 -10.61 50.16 7.23
N SER A 18 -10.74 49.01 6.55
CA SER A 18 -9.93 47.83 6.88
C SER A 18 -8.53 48.02 6.31
N LEU A 19 -7.58 48.34 7.18
CA LEU A 19 -6.15 48.30 6.91
C LEU A 19 -5.77 46.86 6.55
N ARG A 20 -5.61 46.58 5.25
CA ARG A 20 -5.00 45.32 4.79
C ARG A 20 -3.63 45.17 5.45
N PRO A 21 -3.34 44.06 6.16
CA PRO A 21 -1.99 43.76 6.59
C PRO A 21 -1.09 43.61 5.36
N LYS A 22 -0.07 44.47 5.25
CA LYS A 22 0.98 44.41 4.24
C LYS A 22 1.81 43.14 4.49
N LYS A 23 1.53 42.07 3.76
CA LYS A 23 2.27 40.80 3.85
C LYS A 23 3.75 41.03 3.57
N ALA A 24 4.59 40.54 4.48
CA ALA A 24 6.03 40.45 4.32
C ALA A 24 6.37 39.80 2.97
N ASN A 25 7.32 40.39 2.26
CA ASN A 25 7.77 39.94 0.95
C ASN A 25 8.63 38.67 1.12
N THR A 26 7.97 37.54 1.37
CA THR A 26 8.61 36.23 1.22
C THR A 26 8.85 36.03 -0.27
N LYS A 27 10.11 35.88 -0.67
CA LYS A 27 10.57 35.91 -2.08
C LYS A 27 10.12 34.73 -2.94
N LEU A 28 8.99 34.10 -2.63
CA LEU A 28 8.36 33.10 -3.49
C LEU A 28 7.22 33.78 -4.26
N LYS A 29 7.52 34.24 -5.49
CA LYS A 29 6.47 34.70 -6.42
C LYS A 29 5.55 33.51 -6.71
N ARG A 30 4.29 33.62 -6.27
CA ARG A 30 3.24 32.68 -6.68
C ARG A 30 3.17 32.72 -8.21
N SER A 31 3.40 31.59 -8.88
CA SER A 31 3.33 31.58 -10.34
C SER A 31 1.90 31.90 -10.77
N SER A 32 1.75 32.78 -11.75
CA SER A 32 0.44 33.12 -12.32
C SER A 32 -0.16 31.93 -13.07
N HIS A 33 0.69 31.03 -13.57
CA HIS A 33 0.29 29.89 -14.38
C HIS A 33 -0.24 28.70 -13.55
N ILE A 34 0.33 28.42 -12.37
CA ILE A 34 -0.05 27.23 -11.58
C ILE A 34 -1.49 27.32 -11.07
N GLY A 35 -1.96 28.52 -10.72
CA GLY A 35 -3.34 28.72 -10.28
C GLY A 35 -4.35 28.49 -11.40
N ASN A 36 -3.99 28.83 -12.64
CA ASN A 36 -4.83 28.57 -13.81
C ASN A 36 -4.77 27.09 -14.21
N LEU A 37 -3.60 26.47 -14.19
CA LEU A 37 -3.47 25.05 -14.46
C LEU A 37 -4.26 24.22 -13.44
N TYR A 38 -4.15 24.53 -12.15
CA TYR A 38 -4.96 23.88 -11.12
C TYR A 38 -6.46 24.04 -11.39
N ARG A 39 -6.92 25.24 -11.76
CA ARG A 39 -8.34 25.51 -12.05
C ARG A 39 -8.83 24.81 -13.32
N VAL A 40 -7.98 24.71 -14.35
CA VAL A 40 -8.29 23.99 -15.60
C VAL A 40 -8.28 22.49 -15.39
N CYS A 41 -7.29 21.95 -14.68
CA CYS A 41 -7.24 20.53 -14.32
C CYS A 41 -8.41 20.17 -13.41
N ARG A 42 -8.68 21.00 -12.39
CA ARG A 42 -9.86 20.84 -11.53
C ARG A 42 -11.15 20.99 -12.32
N GLY A 43 -11.26 21.96 -13.22
CA GLY A 43 -12.40 22.10 -14.12
C GLY A 43 -12.58 20.87 -15.00
N LYS A 44 -11.52 20.28 -15.55
CA LYS A 44 -11.63 19.01 -16.31
C LYS A 44 -11.99 17.80 -15.43
N ILE A 45 -11.69 17.86 -14.13
CA ILE A 45 -12.02 16.83 -13.14
C ILE A 45 -13.43 17.04 -12.55
N GLU A 46 -13.91 18.27 -12.49
CA GLU A 46 -15.14 18.70 -11.78
C GLU A 46 -16.27 19.11 -12.73
N GLU A 47 -15.94 19.61 -13.93
CA GLU A 47 -16.85 19.91 -15.05
C GLU A 47 -16.93 18.72 -16.00
N CYS A 48 -17.63 17.68 -15.54
CA CYS A 48 -18.62 17.05 -16.41
C CYS A 48 -19.76 18.08 -16.54
N PRO A 49 -20.30 18.38 -17.74
CA PRO A 49 -20.91 19.68 -18.03
C PRO A 49 -22.17 19.93 -17.18
N MET A 50 -22.04 20.85 -16.22
CA MET A 50 -23.18 21.51 -15.56
C MET A 50 -23.33 22.90 -16.16
N GLN A 51 -23.82 22.97 -17.40
CA GLN A 51 -24.19 24.25 -18.00
C GLN A 51 -25.69 24.49 -17.77
N GLY A 52 -25.98 25.20 -16.68
CA GLY A 52 -27.32 25.67 -16.34
C GLY A 52 -27.41 27.19 -16.36
N LYS A 53 -27.54 27.79 -17.55
CA LYS A 53 -28.38 28.99 -17.81
C LYS A 53 -28.89 28.95 -19.25
N SER A 54 -30.17 28.63 -19.41
CA SER A 54 -30.97 28.70 -20.65
C SER A 54 -31.62 30.11 -20.79
N PRO A 55 -32.32 30.49 -21.90
CA PRO A 55 -32.75 29.67 -23.04
C PRO A 55 -32.55 30.30 -24.45
N SER A 56 -32.29 29.46 -25.46
CA SER A 56 -32.81 29.62 -26.83
C SER A 56 -32.67 28.28 -27.56
N GLY A 57 -33.66 27.94 -28.40
CA GLY A 57 -33.92 26.62 -29.01
C GLY A 57 -32.69 25.93 -29.63
N THR A 58 -32.65 24.61 -29.82
CA THR A 58 -33.64 23.81 -30.55
C THR A 58 -33.21 22.34 -30.43
N LYS A 59 -34.06 21.50 -29.83
CA LYS A 59 -34.28 20.05 -30.09
C LYS A 59 -33.29 19.33 -31.02
N THR A 60 -32.51 18.37 -30.50
CA THR A 60 -32.38 16.98 -31.02
C THR A 60 -31.44 16.11 -30.16
N GLY A 61 -31.78 14.83 -30.01
CA GLY A 61 -30.79 13.76 -29.80
C GLY A 61 -30.57 13.27 -28.38
N ALA A 62 -31.48 12.41 -27.91
CA ALA A 62 -31.27 11.57 -26.74
C ALA A 62 -30.07 10.62 -26.93
N GLY A 63 -29.22 10.58 -25.92
CA GLY A 63 -28.10 9.65 -25.79
C GLY A 63 -27.56 9.72 -24.36
N THR A 64 -28.45 9.56 -23.38
CA THR A 64 -28.13 9.62 -21.95
C THR A 64 -27.26 8.42 -21.58
N ILE A 65 -25.93 8.58 -21.55
CA ILE A 65 -25.09 7.72 -20.73
C ILE A 65 -25.14 8.31 -19.31
N ILE A 66 -25.94 7.67 -18.47
CA ILE A 66 -25.97 7.95 -17.03
C ILE A 66 -24.64 7.47 -16.47
N ILE A 67 -23.68 8.37 -16.24
CA ILE A 67 -22.45 8.03 -15.52
C ILE A 67 -22.51 8.72 -14.18
N ASN A 68 -22.86 7.94 -13.15
CA ASN A 68 -22.75 8.34 -11.75
C ASN A 68 -21.31 8.82 -11.50
N GLY A 69 -21.11 10.13 -11.26
CA GLY A 69 -19.78 10.78 -11.27
C GLY A 69 -18.74 10.28 -10.25
N LYS A 70 -19.14 9.44 -9.28
CA LYS A 70 -18.21 8.74 -8.38
C LYS A 70 -17.90 7.31 -8.86
N GLN A 71 -18.89 6.68 -9.49
CA GLN A 71 -18.80 5.36 -10.10
C GLN A 71 -17.93 5.41 -11.36
N GLY A 72 -18.03 6.46 -12.17
CA GLY A 72 -17.24 6.60 -13.40
C GLY A 72 -15.73 6.70 -13.17
N ILE A 73 -15.28 7.30 -12.05
CA ILE A 73 -13.85 7.39 -11.73
C ILE A 73 -13.33 6.05 -11.23
N SER A 74 -14.08 5.35 -10.36
CA SER A 74 -13.71 4.00 -9.92
C SER A 74 -13.74 3.00 -11.06
N ASP A 75 -14.71 3.13 -11.98
CA ASP A 75 -14.86 2.26 -13.14
C ASP A 75 -13.76 2.52 -14.17
N SER A 76 -13.42 3.79 -14.42
CA SER A 76 -12.28 4.15 -15.28
C SER A 76 -10.95 3.68 -14.71
N LEU A 77 -10.76 3.75 -13.38
CA LEU A 77 -9.56 3.25 -12.71
C LEU A 77 -9.52 1.72 -12.72
N ALA A 78 -10.67 1.05 -12.52
CA ALA A 78 -10.78 -0.39 -12.65
C ALA A 78 -10.53 -0.85 -14.10
N GLU A 79 -11.01 -0.11 -15.10
CA GLU A 79 -10.75 -0.37 -16.51
C GLU A 79 -9.26 -0.19 -16.85
N MET A 80 -8.64 0.88 -16.37
CA MET A 80 -7.20 1.11 -16.53
C MET A 80 -6.37 0.00 -15.86
N ASN A 81 -6.75 -0.43 -14.67
CA ASN A 81 -6.10 -1.55 -13.99
C ASN A 81 -6.29 -2.86 -14.75
N LYS A 82 -7.48 -3.14 -15.30
CA LYS A 82 -7.73 -4.35 -16.11
C LYS A 82 -6.94 -4.38 -17.43
N ARG A 83 -6.62 -3.21 -17.99
CA ARG A 83 -5.81 -3.07 -19.21
C ARG A 83 -4.31 -3.07 -18.95
N SER A 84 -3.89 -3.06 -17.69
CA SER A 84 -2.48 -3.11 -17.33
C SER A 84 -1.99 -4.54 -17.37
N ASP A 85 -0.95 -4.79 -18.17
CA ASP A 85 -0.31 -6.10 -18.32
C ASP A 85 0.09 -6.69 -16.95
N TYR A 86 0.54 -5.84 -16.02
CA TYR A 86 0.91 -6.26 -14.66
C TYR A 86 -0.26 -6.86 -13.87
N PHE A 87 -1.43 -6.21 -13.89
CA PHE A 87 -2.59 -6.72 -13.16
C PHE A 87 -3.16 -7.96 -13.85
N GLN A 88 -3.14 -8.00 -15.18
CA GLN A 88 -3.54 -9.19 -15.92
C GLN A 88 -2.65 -10.38 -15.58
N GLN A 89 -1.33 -10.19 -15.52
CA GLN A 89 -0.39 -11.22 -15.12
C GLN A 89 -0.62 -11.73 -13.69
N ILE A 90 -1.02 -10.85 -12.77
CA ILE A 90 -1.42 -11.27 -11.40
C ILE A 90 -2.68 -12.14 -11.43
N GLU A 91 -3.73 -11.76 -12.17
CA GLU A 91 -4.94 -12.58 -12.26
C GLU A 91 -4.64 -13.94 -12.93
N GLU A 92 -3.82 -13.94 -13.98
CA GLU A 92 -3.37 -15.17 -14.66
C GLU A 92 -2.59 -16.08 -13.70
N ASP A 93 -1.68 -15.53 -12.89
CA ASP A 93 -0.95 -16.29 -11.87
C ASP A 93 -1.89 -16.84 -10.79
N VAL A 94 -2.89 -16.06 -10.36
CA VAL A 94 -3.92 -16.51 -9.40
C VAL A 94 -4.68 -17.71 -9.94
N ASP A 95 -5.14 -17.64 -11.19
CA ASP A 95 -5.91 -18.73 -11.82
C ASP A 95 -5.03 -19.97 -12.08
N LYS A 96 -3.83 -19.77 -12.64
CA LYS A 96 -2.89 -20.84 -12.98
C LYS A 96 -2.41 -21.59 -11.74
N HIS A 97 -2.11 -20.88 -10.66
CA HIS A 97 -1.57 -21.45 -9.43
C HIS A 97 -2.62 -21.67 -8.35
N ALA A 98 -3.92 -21.47 -8.63
CA ALA A 98 -5.01 -21.58 -7.67
C ALA A 98 -4.98 -22.89 -6.85
N LYS A 99 -4.77 -24.02 -7.51
CA LYS A 99 -4.72 -25.34 -6.84
C LYS A 99 -3.53 -25.45 -5.89
N SER A 100 -2.33 -25.10 -6.38
CA SER A 100 -1.11 -25.17 -5.60
C SER A 100 -1.13 -24.20 -4.42
N VAL A 101 -1.63 -22.98 -4.60
CA VAL A 101 -1.70 -21.97 -3.52
C VAL A 101 -2.78 -22.32 -2.49
N THR A 102 -3.90 -22.90 -2.89
CA THR A 102 -4.92 -23.37 -1.94
C THR A 102 -4.45 -24.58 -1.13
N GLU A 103 -3.78 -25.54 -1.75
CA GLU A 103 -3.10 -26.63 -1.06
C GLU A 103 -2.05 -26.08 -0.10
N LEU A 104 -1.21 -25.14 -0.56
CA LEU A 104 -0.20 -24.48 0.26
C LEU A 104 -0.80 -23.77 1.47
N LYS A 105 -1.92 -23.06 1.30
CA LYS A 105 -2.67 -22.43 2.39
C LYS A 105 -3.06 -23.46 3.46
N THR A 106 -3.58 -24.62 3.06
CA THR A 106 -3.94 -25.69 4.01
C THR A 106 -2.72 -26.31 4.67
N ALA A 107 -1.65 -26.54 3.91
CA ALA A 107 -0.39 -27.07 4.41
C ALA A 107 0.22 -26.13 5.44
N VAL A 108 0.35 -24.83 5.15
CA VAL A 108 0.86 -23.82 6.10
C VAL A 108 0.01 -23.77 7.36
N ASN A 109 -1.32 -23.81 7.25
CA ASN A 109 -2.19 -23.79 8.43
C ASN A 109 -2.03 -25.03 9.33
N THR A 110 -1.93 -26.22 8.74
CA THR A 110 -1.78 -27.48 9.49
C THR A 110 -0.35 -27.78 9.93
N PHE A 111 0.63 -27.15 9.28
CA PHE A 111 2.05 -27.40 9.54
C PHE A 111 2.41 -27.05 10.99
N ASN A 112 2.88 -28.05 11.73
CA ASN A 112 3.44 -27.93 13.06
C ASN A 112 4.49 -29.02 13.24
N THR A 113 5.74 -28.64 13.45
CA THR A 113 6.86 -29.58 13.59
C THR A 113 7.84 -29.11 14.64
N LYS A 114 8.36 -30.04 15.44
CA LYS A 114 9.48 -29.79 16.37
C LYS A 114 10.86 -30.05 15.74
N ASP A 115 10.89 -30.71 14.59
CA ASP A 115 12.11 -31.12 13.89
C ASP A 115 12.51 -30.08 12.85
N MET A 116 13.71 -29.51 13.01
CA MET A 116 14.24 -28.45 12.15
C MET A 116 14.59 -28.92 10.74
N THR A 117 14.91 -30.21 10.57
CA THR A 117 15.19 -30.76 9.24
C THR A 117 13.90 -30.86 8.40
N LYS A 118 12.78 -31.18 9.05
CA LYS A 118 11.45 -31.17 8.42
C LYS A 118 11.00 -29.76 8.09
N LEU A 119 11.26 -28.79 8.98
CA LEU A 119 11.01 -27.37 8.73
C LEU A 119 11.76 -26.88 7.48
N LEU A 120 13.05 -27.20 7.36
CA LEU A 120 13.85 -26.84 6.18
C LEU A 120 13.31 -27.45 4.88
N LYS A 121 12.96 -28.74 4.90
CA LYS A 121 12.38 -29.42 3.73
C LYS A 121 11.05 -28.79 3.32
N PHE A 122 10.20 -28.51 4.30
CA PHE A 122 8.91 -27.85 4.06
C PHE A 122 9.10 -26.46 3.47
N HIS A 123 9.97 -25.63 4.07
CA HIS A 123 10.30 -24.29 3.58
C HIS A 123 10.82 -24.33 2.14
N LYS A 124 11.74 -25.24 1.80
CA LYS A 124 12.23 -25.40 0.42
C LYS A 124 11.11 -25.71 -0.58
N HIS A 125 10.19 -26.59 -0.21
CA HIS A 125 9.04 -26.90 -1.06
C HIS A 125 8.10 -25.70 -1.21
N LEU A 126 7.87 -24.99 -0.11
CA LEU A 126 7.04 -23.79 -0.04
C LEU A 126 7.57 -22.69 -0.97
N GLU A 127 8.86 -22.35 -0.83
CA GLU A 127 9.52 -21.33 -1.66
C GLU A 127 9.57 -21.74 -3.13
N SER A 128 9.77 -23.02 -3.45
CA SER A 128 9.74 -23.51 -4.84
C SER A 128 8.39 -23.31 -5.52
N ILE A 129 7.28 -23.29 -4.77
CA ILE A 129 5.95 -22.98 -5.31
C ILE A 129 5.82 -21.46 -5.49
N LEU A 130 6.21 -20.68 -4.48
CA LEU A 130 6.05 -19.23 -4.45
C LEU A 130 6.97 -18.49 -5.44
N GLU A 131 8.15 -19.04 -5.74
CA GLU A 131 9.12 -18.49 -6.71
C GLU A 131 8.55 -18.41 -8.14
N ASN A 132 7.52 -19.20 -8.47
CA ASN A 132 6.88 -19.15 -9.78
C ASN A 132 5.89 -17.99 -9.93
N LEU A 133 5.58 -17.26 -8.85
CA LEU A 133 4.63 -16.15 -8.87
C LEU A 133 5.35 -14.85 -9.23
N THR A 134 4.74 -14.05 -10.11
CA THR A 134 5.32 -12.76 -10.53
C THR A 134 5.42 -11.77 -9.37
N ASP A 135 4.34 -11.66 -8.60
CA ASP A 135 4.27 -10.84 -7.39
C ASP A 135 3.58 -11.63 -6.29
N GLU A 136 4.40 -12.30 -5.46
CA GLU A 136 3.92 -13.15 -4.38
C GLU A 136 2.91 -12.43 -3.49
N THR A 137 3.20 -11.19 -3.07
CA THR A 137 2.36 -10.48 -2.09
C THR A 137 1.00 -10.19 -2.68
N GLN A 138 0.95 -9.75 -3.94
CA GLN A 138 -0.30 -9.38 -4.59
C GLN A 138 -1.13 -10.61 -4.95
N VAL A 139 -0.50 -11.68 -5.43
CA VAL A 139 -1.17 -12.95 -5.74
C VAL A 139 -1.75 -13.55 -4.46
N LEU A 140 -0.96 -13.65 -3.38
CA LEU A 140 -1.42 -14.21 -2.10
C LEU A 140 -2.55 -13.40 -1.45
N THR A 141 -2.59 -12.08 -1.66
CA THR A 141 -3.66 -11.22 -1.15
C THR A 141 -5.01 -11.52 -1.79
N ARG A 142 -5.05 -12.10 -3.01
CA ARG A 142 -6.30 -12.51 -3.66
C ARG A 142 -6.89 -13.78 -3.04
N PHE A 143 -6.08 -14.58 -2.35
CA PHE A 143 -6.54 -15.75 -1.62
C PHE A 143 -7.00 -15.35 -0.21
N GLU A 144 -8.31 -15.23 -0.03
CA GLU A 144 -8.90 -14.81 1.24
C GLU A 144 -8.41 -15.68 2.42
N GLY A 145 -7.94 -15.03 3.49
CA GLY A 145 -7.49 -15.72 4.71
C GLY A 145 -6.20 -16.52 4.54
N PHE A 146 -5.34 -16.18 3.57
CA PHE A 146 -4.01 -16.78 3.48
C PHE A 146 -3.19 -16.47 4.75
N PRO A 147 -2.53 -17.46 5.38
CA PRO A 147 -1.83 -17.31 6.66
C PRO A 147 -0.46 -16.63 6.51
N THR A 148 -0.42 -15.40 5.97
CA THR A 148 0.80 -14.62 5.70
C THR A 148 1.67 -14.48 6.95
N LYS A 149 1.08 -14.17 8.10
CA LYS A 149 1.81 -14.07 9.38
C LYS A 149 2.54 -15.36 9.76
N LYS A 150 1.92 -16.53 9.50
CA LYS A 150 2.52 -17.83 9.80
C LYS A 150 3.62 -18.16 8.79
N LEU A 151 3.41 -17.83 7.51
CA LEU A 151 4.43 -17.97 6.47
C LEU A 151 5.69 -17.16 6.81
N GLU A 152 5.54 -15.89 7.17
CA GLU A 152 6.67 -15.03 7.58
C GLU A 152 7.37 -15.55 8.84
N ALA A 153 6.61 -16.07 9.80
CA ALA A 153 7.19 -16.69 10.99
C ALA A 153 8.01 -17.95 10.64
N LEU A 154 7.57 -18.76 9.67
CA LEU A 154 8.31 -19.93 9.19
C LEU A 154 9.62 -19.51 8.49
N ARG A 155 9.57 -18.52 7.60
CA ARG A 155 10.75 -17.93 6.95
C ARG A 155 11.76 -17.43 7.98
N THR A 156 11.26 -16.69 8.97
CA THR A 156 12.09 -16.17 10.07
C THR A 156 12.72 -17.30 10.88
N ALA A 157 11.94 -18.33 11.25
CA ALA A 157 12.44 -19.47 12.01
C ALA A 157 13.55 -20.23 11.25
N VAL A 158 13.37 -20.44 9.94
CA VAL A 158 14.40 -21.06 9.09
C VAL A 158 15.64 -20.20 9.01
N GLY A 159 15.50 -18.88 8.82
CA GLY A 159 16.64 -17.96 8.80
C GLY A 159 17.43 -17.96 10.10
N LEU A 160 16.74 -17.98 11.25
CA LEU A 160 17.37 -18.09 12.56
C LEU A 160 18.10 -19.43 12.74
N TYR A 161 17.49 -20.54 12.32
CA TYR A 161 18.12 -21.85 12.37
C TYR A 161 19.41 -21.90 11.54
N LEU A 162 19.37 -21.40 10.29
CA LEU A 162 20.55 -21.33 9.43
C LEU A 162 21.66 -20.44 10.01
N LYS A 163 21.29 -19.33 10.68
CA LYS A 163 22.24 -18.48 11.42
C LYS A 163 22.92 -19.28 12.54
N LEU A 164 22.17 -20.07 13.31
CA LEU A 164 22.71 -20.90 14.38
C LEU A 164 23.61 -22.04 13.85
N GLU A 165 23.21 -22.73 12.79
CA GLU A 165 24.05 -23.74 12.12
C GLU A 165 25.36 -23.15 11.60
N SER A 166 25.31 -21.94 11.01
CA SER A 166 26.51 -21.21 10.61
C SER A 166 27.41 -20.89 11.81
N MET A 167 26.86 -20.55 12.98
CA MET A 167 27.66 -20.35 14.19
C MET A 167 28.28 -21.64 14.69
N ILE A 168 27.51 -22.73 14.73
CA ILE A 168 27.99 -24.04 15.17
C ILE A 168 29.16 -24.50 14.29
N THR A 169 29.03 -24.40 12.96
CA THR A 169 30.10 -24.77 12.03
C THR A 169 31.35 -23.90 12.20
N VAL A 170 31.21 -22.59 12.46
CA VAL A 170 32.36 -21.71 12.76
C VAL A 170 33.03 -22.12 14.07
N LEU A 171 32.26 -22.42 15.12
CA LEU A 171 32.80 -22.84 16.42
C LEU A 171 33.49 -24.22 16.34
N GLN A 172 32.93 -25.16 15.57
CA GLN A 172 33.52 -26.50 15.39
C GLN A 172 34.84 -26.45 14.61
N ASN A 173 34.94 -25.56 13.62
CA ASN A 173 36.16 -25.37 12.82
C ASN A 173 37.14 -24.39 13.48
N TRP A 174 36.88 -23.95 14.71
CA TRP A 174 37.69 -22.96 15.40
C TRP A 174 39.00 -23.58 15.88
N LYS A 175 40.13 -23.12 15.33
CA LYS A 175 41.45 -23.54 15.77
C LYS A 175 41.81 -22.86 17.09
N ILE A 176 42.07 -23.66 18.12
CA ILE A 176 42.55 -23.19 19.42
C ILE A 176 44.07 -23.03 19.31
N GLU A 177 44.52 -21.84 18.92
CA GLU A 177 45.94 -21.46 18.92
C GLU A 177 46.19 -20.32 19.93
N PRO A 178 47.38 -20.26 20.55
CA PRO A 178 47.77 -19.09 21.34
C PRO A 178 47.88 -17.85 20.44
N PRO A 179 47.58 -16.63 20.93
CA PRO A 179 47.21 -16.27 22.30
C PRO A 179 45.69 -16.40 22.61
N LEU A 180 45.39 -17.07 23.73
CA LEU A 180 44.02 -17.39 24.14
C LEU A 180 43.13 -16.16 24.42
N ALA A 181 43.72 -15.03 24.80
CA ALA A 181 42.98 -13.80 25.10
C ALA A 181 42.26 -13.22 23.87
N GLU A 182 42.88 -13.28 22.69
CA GLU A 182 42.24 -12.85 21.45
C GLU A 182 41.13 -13.80 21.02
N LEU A 183 41.28 -15.09 21.33
CA LEU A 183 40.28 -16.12 21.09
C LEU A 183 38.99 -15.81 21.87
N LEU A 184 39.13 -15.56 23.18
CA LEU A 184 38.01 -15.24 24.07
C LEU A 184 37.31 -13.95 23.66
N ASN A 185 38.07 -12.90 23.32
CA ASN A 185 37.51 -11.64 22.81
C ASN A 185 36.79 -11.79 21.46
N LYS A 186 37.18 -12.75 20.62
CA LYS A 186 36.48 -13.05 19.37
C LYS A 186 35.17 -13.80 19.63
N VAL A 187 35.19 -14.78 20.54
CA VAL A 187 34.00 -15.54 20.95
C VAL A 187 32.94 -14.62 21.58
N ASP A 188 33.35 -13.76 22.49
CA ASP A 188 32.45 -12.80 23.15
C ASP A 188 31.80 -11.83 22.14
N ARG A 189 32.59 -11.27 21.21
CA ARG A 189 32.05 -10.46 20.10
C ARG A 189 31.09 -11.23 19.19
N TYR A 190 31.30 -12.54 19.03
CA TYR A 190 30.48 -13.38 18.17
C TYR A 190 29.09 -13.61 18.77
N PHE A 191 29.01 -13.84 20.09
CA PHE A 191 27.74 -13.97 20.80
C PHE A 191 27.02 -12.63 20.97
N ASN A 192 27.76 -11.53 21.17
CA ASN A 192 27.17 -10.18 21.25
C ASN A 192 26.59 -9.64 19.93
N LYS A 193 26.79 -10.36 18.80
CA LYS A 193 26.25 -10.02 17.48
C LYS A 193 24.88 -10.68 17.21
N VAL A 194 24.40 -11.54 18.12
CA VAL A 194 23.14 -12.27 18.00
C VAL A 194 22.00 -11.48 18.59
#